data_AF-A0A972ADU5-F1
#
_entry.id   AF-A0A972ADU5-F1
#
_cell.length_a   1.000
_cell.length_b   1.000
_cell.length_c   1.000
_cell.angle_alpha   90.00
_cell.angle_beta   90.00
_cell.angle_gamma   90.00
#
_symmetry.space_group_name_H-M   'P 1'
#
loop_
_entity.id
_entity.type
_entity.pdbx_description
1 polymer ?
#
loop_
_entity_poly.entity_id
_entity_poly.type
_entity_poly.pdbx_seq_one_letter_code
_entity_poly.pdbx_strand_id
1 'polypeptide(L)'
;MYKKISFEDFKKIMSYDITKKQTCIEIEFCVDNYETYQTSWLGKMIDKETNQVVYWFGLTEDGSQAYDYDSFDKFSNAKVFNGKSLNEIWNKVSLISIDACDIEERLQFYLGKS
;
A
#
# COMPACT_ATOMS: atom_id res chain seq x y z
N MET A 1 7.75 7.72 -13.02
CA MET A 1 8.00 6.50 -13.81
C MET A 1 7.44 5.34 -13.01
N TYR A 2 6.53 4.55 -13.59
CA TYR A 2 5.95 3.41 -12.87
C TYR A 2 7.01 2.36 -12.55
N LYS A 3 6.98 1.79 -11.34
CA LYS A 3 7.95 0.77 -10.92
C LYS A 3 7.26 -0.47 -10.35
N LYS A 4 7.71 -1.64 -10.79
CA LYS A 4 7.31 -2.91 -10.19
C LYS A 4 8.30 -3.31 -9.11
N ILE A 5 7.78 -3.73 -7.96
CA ILE A 5 8.55 -4.35 -6.89
C ILE A 5 8.01 -5.76 -6.60
N SER A 6 8.82 -6.61 -6.00
CA SER A 6 8.37 -7.94 -5.60
C SER A 6 7.35 -7.84 -4.47
N PHE A 7 6.45 -8.83 -4.37
CA PHE A 7 5.51 -8.88 -3.24
C PHE A 7 6.27 -9.08 -1.91
N GLU A 8 7.46 -9.69 -1.96
CA GLU A 8 8.33 -9.84 -0.80
C GLU A 8 8.87 -8.49 -0.31
N ASP A 9 9.29 -7.62 -1.22
CA ASP A 9 9.75 -6.28 -0.86
C ASP A 9 8.59 -5.41 -0.36
N PHE A 10 7.40 -5.56 -0.95
CA PHE A 10 6.18 -4.95 -0.43
C PHE A 10 5.87 -5.38 1.01
N LYS A 11 5.95 -6.68 1.30
CA LYS A 11 5.77 -7.20 2.67
C LYS A 11 6.79 -6.60 3.65
N LYS A 12 8.03 -6.37 3.21
CA LYS A 12 9.07 -5.71 4.03
C LYS A 12 8.75 -4.24 4.30
N ILE A 13 8.21 -3.51 3.33
CA ILE A 13 7.70 -2.15 3.57
C ILE A 13 6.60 -2.20 4.63
N MET A 14 5.61 -3.08 4.46
CA MET A 14 4.45 -3.19 5.35
C MET A 14 4.76 -3.76 6.75
N SER A 15 5.90 -4.43 6.92
CA SER A 15 6.38 -4.90 8.22
C SER A 15 7.13 -3.83 9.01
N TYR A 16 7.45 -2.67 8.41
CA TYR A 16 8.12 -1.58 9.09
C TYR A 16 7.34 -1.14 10.33
N ASP A 17 8.07 -0.92 11.42
CA ASP A 17 7.53 -0.54 12.72
C ASP A 17 7.24 0.97 12.75
N ILE A 18 5.98 1.30 12.50
CA ILE A 18 5.49 2.68 12.51
C ILE A 18 5.18 3.22 13.91
N THR A 19 5.14 2.36 14.93
CA THR A 19 4.67 2.72 16.28
C THR A 19 5.65 3.64 17.01
N LYS A 20 6.95 3.55 16.70
CA LYS A 20 8.01 4.30 17.38
C LYS A 20 8.15 5.75 16.93
N LYS A 21 7.76 6.07 15.69
CA LYS A 21 7.94 7.40 15.09
C LYS A 21 6.63 8.05 14.66
N GLN A 22 5.49 7.41 14.93
CA GLN A 22 4.15 7.82 14.45
C GLN A 22 4.15 8.16 12.95
N THR A 23 4.79 7.31 12.16
CA THR A 23 4.90 7.51 10.71
C THR A 23 3.75 6.82 9.98
N CYS A 24 3.18 7.47 8.98
CA CYS A 24 2.35 6.79 8.00
C CYS A 24 3.25 6.14 6.95
N ILE A 25 2.83 4.99 6.42
CA ILE A 25 3.33 4.46 5.15
C ILE A 25 2.22 4.66 4.14
N GLU A 26 2.51 5.36 3.05
CA GLU A 26 1.60 5.56 1.93
C GLU A 26 2.28 5.13 0.63
N ILE A 27 1.57 4.35 -0.18
CA ILE A 27 2.03 3.94 -1.51
C ILE A 27 0.95 4.32 -2.50
N GLU A 28 1.32 5.20 -3.42
CA GLU A 28 0.52 5.50 -4.60
C GLU A 28 0.84 4.46 -5.68
N PHE A 29 -0.18 3.90 -6.31
CA PHE A 29 -0.04 2.86 -7.31
C PHE A 29 -1.12 2.92 -8.37
N CYS A 30 -0.86 2.23 -9.48
CA CYS A 30 -1.85 1.89 -10.49
C CYS A 30 -1.88 0.38 -10.72
N VAL A 31 -2.98 -0.08 -11.33
CA VAL A 31 -3.14 -1.48 -11.75
C VAL A 31 -3.22 -1.55 -13.27
N ASP A 32 -2.25 -2.26 -13.85
CA ASP A 32 -2.14 -2.42 -15.30
C ASP A 32 -3.42 -3.05 -15.89
N ASN A 33 -3.96 -2.43 -16.94
CA ASN A 33 -5.19 -2.85 -17.64
C ASN A 33 -6.48 -2.73 -16.81
N TYR A 34 -6.52 -1.86 -15.79
CA TYR A 34 -7.74 -1.48 -15.08
C TYR A 34 -7.92 0.04 -15.08
N GLU A 35 -8.82 0.56 -15.91
CA GLU A 35 -9.07 2.01 -16.02
C GLU A 35 -9.49 2.64 -14.68
N THR A 36 -10.16 1.88 -13.81
CA THR A 36 -10.63 2.36 -12.51
C THR A 36 -9.49 2.65 -11.52
N TYR A 37 -8.40 1.89 -11.60
CA TYR A 37 -7.33 1.91 -10.59
C TYR A 37 -6.04 2.52 -11.17
N GLN A 38 -6.18 3.67 -11.82
CA GLN A 38 -5.03 4.41 -12.37
C GLN A 38 -4.39 5.36 -11.34
N THR A 39 -5.18 5.82 -10.37
CA THR A 39 -4.71 6.55 -9.20
C THR A 39 -5.32 5.90 -7.97
N SER A 40 -4.52 5.16 -7.21
CA SER A 40 -4.96 4.47 -6.01
C SER A 40 -3.89 4.55 -4.94
N TRP A 41 -4.33 4.44 -3.69
CA TRP A 41 -3.46 4.48 -2.53
C TRP A 41 -3.69 3.26 -1.66
N LEU A 42 -2.61 2.82 -1.03
CA LEU A 42 -2.65 1.86 0.04
C LEU A 42 -1.61 2.20 1.07
N GLY A 43 -1.79 1.72 2.29
CA GLY A 43 -0.86 2.10 3.33
C GLY A 43 -1.08 1.42 4.65
N LYS A 44 -0.33 1.92 5.63
CA LYS A 44 -0.37 1.48 7.02
C LYS A 44 -0.15 2.70 7.90
N MET A 45 -1.04 2.91 8.87
CA MET A 45 -0.96 4.04 9.80
C MET A 45 -1.42 3.63 11.20
N ILE A 46 -1.18 4.50 12.18
CA ILE A 46 -1.79 4.38 13.50
C ILE A 46 -3.12 5.15 13.45
N ASP A 47 -4.22 4.45 13.68
CA ASP A 47 -5.52 5.06 13.82
C ASP A 47 -5.57 5.97 15.05
N LYS A 48 -6.06 7.20 14.89
CA LYS A 48 -5.98 8.23 15.94
C LYS A 48 -6.95 8.00 17.10
N GLU A 49 -8.04 7.28 16.85
CA GLU A 49 -9.10 7.08 17.84
C GLU A 49 -8.80 5.84 18.71
N THR A 50 -8.35 4.77 18.07
CA THR A 50 -8.09 3.47 18.70
C THR A 50 -6.63 3.27 19.09
N ASN A 51 -5.71 4.08 18.54
CA ASN A 51 -4.26 3.93 18.68
C ASN A 51 -3.75 2.56 18.20
N GLN A 52 -4.49 1.90 17.29
CA GLN A 52 -4.13 0.63 16.69
C GLN A 52 -3.51 0.83 15.31
N VAL A 53 -2.70 -0.13 14.87
CA VAL A 53 -2.20 -0.16 13.50
C VAL A 53 -3.30 -0.61 12.57
N VAL A 54 -3.57 0.18 11.54
CA VAL A 54 -4.55 -0.11 10.49
C VAL A 54 -3.85 -0.15 9.14
N TYR A 55 -4.25 -1.10 8.30
CA TYR A 55 -3.90 -1.21 6.89
C TYR A 55 -5.08 -0.73 6.06
N TRP A 56 -4.82 0.06 5.03
CA TRP A 56 -5.91 0.75 4.33
C TRP A 56 -5.72 0.78 2.82
N PHE A 57 -6.84 0.91 2.11
CA PHE A 57 -6.92 1.21 0.69
C PHE A 57 -7.74 2.49 0.47
N GLY A 58 -7.32 3.32 -0.47
CA GLY A 58 -8.14 4.33 -1.13
C GLY A 58 -8.08 4.09 -2.63
N LEU A 59 -9.05 3.38 -3.20
CA LEU A 59 -8.95 2.88 -4.58
C LEU A 59 -9.44 3.86 -5.64
N THR A 60 -10.15 4.91 -5.23
CA THR A 60 -10.69 5.95 -6.11
C THR A 60 -10.39 7.33 -5.52
N GLU A 61 -10.15 8.31 -6.39
CA GLU A 61 -9.85 9.70 -5.98
C GLU A 61 -11.00 10.36 -5.21
N ASP A 62 -12.24 9.95 -5.48
CA ASP A 62 -13.44 10.45 -4.80
C ASP A 62 -13.66 9.83 -3.39
N GLY A 63 -12.81 8.89 -2.98
CA GLY A 63 -12.90 8.21 -1.68
C GLY A 63 -14.07 7.24 -1.55
N SER A 64 -14.83 6.99 -2.63
CA SER A 64 -15.98 6.06 -2.60
C SER A 64 -15.56 4.61 -2.32
N GLN A 65 -14.30 4.26 -2.58
CA GLN A 65 -13.71 2.95 -2.32
C GLN A 65 -12.56 3.05 -1.32
N ALA A 66 -12.89 3.38 -0.07
CA ALA A 66 -11.98 3.34 1.07
C ALA A 66 -12.26 2.11 1.94
N TYR A 67 -11.21 1.42 2.38
CA TYR A 67 -11.31 0.21 3.18
C TYR A 67 -10.19 0.12 4.21
N ASP A 68 -10.54 -0.27 5.44
CA ASP A 68 -9.61 -0.42 6.56
C ASP A 68 -9.60 -1.86 7.08
N TYR A 69 -8.42 -2.33 7.50
CA TYR A 69 -8.18 -3.67 8.01
C TYR A 69 -7.24 -3.65 9.21
N ASP A 70 -7.52 -4.51 10.19
CA ASP A 70 -6.73 -4.66 11.43
C ASP A 70 -5.46 -5.51 11.27
N SER A 71 -5.23 -6.07 10.07
CA SER A 71 -4.14 -7.01 9.82
C SER A 71 -3.75 -7.06 8.35
N PHE A 72 -2.46 -7.30 8.11
CA PHE A 72 -1.92 -7.45 6.76
C PHE A 72 -2.56 -8.63 6.00
N ASP A 73 -2.88 -9.72 6.70
CA ASP A 73 -3.51 -10.89 6.08
C ASP A 73 -4.90 -10.56 5.52
N LYS A 74 -5.76 -9.91 6.31
CA LYS A 74 -7.08 -9.47 5.82
C LYS A 74 -6.93 -8.45 4.69
N PHE A 75 -6.07 -7.47 4.86
CA PHE A 75 -5.79 -6.43 3.86
C PHE A 75 -5.34 -7.03 2.52
N SER A 76 -4.36 -7.93 2.53
CA SER A 76 -3.78 -8.49 1.30
C SER A 76 -4.69 -9.50 0.59
N ASN A 77 -5.61 -10.15 1.33
CA ASN A 77 -6.55 -11.13 0.80
C ASN A 77 -7.96 -10.57 0.54
N ALA A 78 -8.24 -9.31 0.89
CA ALA A 78 -9.54 -8.69 0.67
C ALA A 78 -9.85 -8.51 -0.82
N LYS A 79 -11.05 -8.92 -1.25
CA LYS A 79 -11.47 -8.97 -2.67
C LYS A 79 -11.98 -7.63 -3.21
N VAL A 80 -11.18 -6.58 -3.08
CA VAL A 80 -11.57 -5.19 -3.40
C VAL A 80 -11.26 -4.76 -4.84
N PHE A 81 -10.49 -5.55 -5.60
CA PHE A 81 -10.13 -5.25 -6.99
C PHE A 81 -10.99 -6.06 -7.97
N ASN A 82 -12.23 -5.61 -8.22
CA ASN A 82 -13.22 -6.34 -9.04
C ASN A 82 -13.35 -7.83 -8.65
N GLY A 83 -13.46 -8.10 -7.35
CA GLY A 83 -13.61 -9.45 -6.79
C GLY A 83 -12.29 -10.22 -6.62
N LYS A 84 -11.14 -9.58 -6.85
CA LYS A 84 -9.80 -10.13 -6.61
C LYS A 84 -9.09 -9.42 -5.47
N SER A 85 -8.17 -10.12 -4.84
CA SER A 85 -7.31 -9.62 -3.78
C SER A 85 -6.02 -8.99 -4.30
N LEU A 86 -5.36 -8.20 -3.44
CA LEU A 86 -4.05 -7.63 -3.73
C LEU A 86 -3.03 -8.72 -4.09
N ASN A 87 -3.06 -9.84 -3.35
CA ASN A 87 -2.23 -11.02 -3.63
C ASN A 87 -2.43 -11.55 -5.06
N GLU A 88 -3.68 -11.64 -5.52
CA GLU A 88 -4.02 -12.16 -6.84
C GLU A 88 -3.66 -11.20 -7.99
N ILE A 89 -3.58 -9.90 -7.71
CA ILE A 89 -3.31 -8.88 -8.74
C ILE A 89 -1.91 -8.27 -8.66
N TRP A 90 -1.07 -8.65 -7.69
CA TRP A 90 0.20 -7.95 -7.42
C TRP A 90 1.10 -7.83 -8.65
N ASN A 91 1.13 -8.85 -9.51
CA ASN A 91 1.92 -8.81 -10.75
C ASN A 91 1.48 -7.69 -11.73
N LYS A 92 0.27 -7.16 -11.58
CA LYS A 92 -0.28 -6.04 -12.35
C LYS A 92 -0.15 -4.70 -11.63
N VAL A 93 0.26 -4.71 -10.36
CA VAL A 93 0.48 -3.48 -9.60
C VAL A 93 1.77 -2.82 -10.06
N SER A 94 1.71 -1.51 -10.21
CA SER A 94 2.83 -0.66 -10.59
C SER A 94 2.82 0.56 -9.65
N LEU A 95 3.91 0.76 -8.90
CA LEU A 95 4.02 1.84 -7.91
C LEU A 95 4.33 3.15 -8.62
N ILE A 96 3.82 4.25 -8.06
CA ILE A 96 4.02 5.64 -8.50
C ILE A 96 4.92 6.37 -7.51
N SER A 97 4.64 6.25 -6.21
CA SER A 97 5.42 6.85 -5.14
C SER A 97 5.32 6.04 -3.84
N ILE A 98 6.27 6.24 -2.93
CA ILE A 98 6.21 5.75 -1.55
C ILE A 98 6.45 6.96 -0.65
N ASP A 99 5.52 7.27 0.26
CA ASP A 99 5.51 8.45 1.13
C ASP A 99 5.74 9.77 0.37
N ALA A 100 5.13 9.89 -0.81
CA ALA A 100 5.34 11.00 -1.74
C ALA A 100 6.81 11.21 -2.18
N CYS A 101 7.66 10.20 -2.01
CA CYS A 101 9.06 10.18 -2.46
C CYS A 101 9.26 9.26 -3.68
N ASP A 102 10.43 9.39 -4.31
CA ASP A 102 10.88 8.43 -5.32
C ASP A 102 10.94 7.01 -4.76
N ILE A 103 10.50 6.05 -5.59
CA ILE A 103 10.34 4.66 -5.20
C ILE A 103 11.68 4.02 -4.87
N GLU A 104 12.75 4.31 -5.61
CA GLU A 104 14.06 3.67 -5.38
C GLU A 104 14.67 4.15 -4.07
N GLU A 105 14.70 5.46 -3.86
CA GLU A 105 15.22 6.06 -2.64
C GLU A 105 14.47 5.52 -1.41
N ARG A 106 13.13 5.58 -1.47
CA ARG A 106 12.31 5.20 -0.32
C ARG A 106 12.29 3.69 -0.08
N LEU A 107 12.38 2.87 -1.13
CA LEU A 107 12.50 1.43 -0.99
C LEU A 107 13.80 1.03 -0.27
N GLN A 108 14.95 1.66 -0.56
CA GLN A 108 16.20 1.33 0.15
C GLN A 108 16.09 1.56 1.67
N PHE A 109 15.40 2.64 2.08
CA PHE A 109 15.13 2.93 3.48
C PHE A 109 14.37 1.78 4.17
N TYR A 110 13.28 1.31 3.56
CA TYR A 110 12.47 0.23 4.12
C TYR A 110 13.14 -1.14 4.08
N LEU A 111 14.02 -1.36 3.11
CA LEU A 111 14.80 -2.59 3.01
C LEU A 111 16.02 -2.61 3.95
N GLY A 112 16.29 -1.53 4.70
CA GLY A 112 17.44 -1.43 5.60
C GLY A 112 18.78 -1.42 4.87
N LYS A 113 18.82 -0.90 3.64
CA LYS A 113 19.99 -0.89 2.75
C LYS A 113 20.69 0.47 2.68
N SER A 114 20.46 1.35 3.65
CA SER A 114 21.08 2.67 3.78
C SER A 114 22.49 2.60 4.37
#